data_AF-A0A7V4LSP4-F1
#
_entry.id   AF-A0A7V4LSP4-F1
#
_cell.length_a   1.000
_cell.length_b   1.000
_cell.length_c   1.000
_cell.angle_alpha   90.00
_cell.angle_beta   90.00
_cell.angle_gamma   90.00
#
_symmetry.space_group_name_H-M   'P 1'
#
loop_
_entity.id
_entity.type
_entity.pdbx_description
1 polymer ?
#
loop_
_entity_poly.entity_id
_entity_poly.type
_entity_poly.pdbx_seq_one_letter_code
_entity_poly.pdbx_strand_id
1 'polypeptide(L)'
;MWLSRRDWLRRAAALAAGAGLGGTRGWPAAGERAAWKFAPEEPLIPAPDDPAQWPEFRRELHAWRQRRRQELHYSAAAYERPEFAWTARNFACGFVMLNDEAFCDTRTGRYHVERFLAEAQEAFGGFDSVVLWHAYPRLGLDARNQFDFYRDQPGGLAGLRAAIAQLRRAGVRVFLDYNPWDTQTRREERDDPAALAELVGA
;
A
#
# COMPACT_ATOMS: atom_id res chain seq x y z
N MET A 1 13.89 -9.13 25.54
CA MET A 1 15.00 -9.31 24.58
C MET A 1 14.55 -8.70 23.26
N TRP A 2 14.99 -7.48 22.95
CA TRP A 2 14.52 -6.72 21.80
C TRP A 2 15.18 -7.24 20.52
N LEU A 3 14.40 -7.73 19.55
CA LEU A 3 14.87 -8.03 18.21
C LEU A 3 14.90 -6.74 17.40
N SER A 4 16.01 -6.46 16.70
CA SER A 4 16.07 -5.32 15.81
C SER A 4 15.14 -5.55 14.60
N ARG A 5 14.59 -4.47 14.03
CA ARG A 5 13.72 -4.50 12.82
C ARG A 5 14.32 -5.31 11.67
N ARG A 6 15.65 -5.31 11.53
CA ARG A 6 16.38 -6.12 10.55
C ARG A 6 16.33 -7.61 10.85
N ASP A 7 16.35 -7.98 12.12
CA ASP A 7 16.27 -9.38 12.54
C ASP A 7 14.86 -9.95 12.40
N TRP A 8 13.82 -9.14 12.62
CA TRP A 8 12.45 -9.54 12.35
C TRP A 8 12.20 -9.79 10.86
N LEU A 9 12.59 -8.85 9.98
CA LEU A 9 12.45 -9.02 8.52
C LEU A 9 13.22 -10.23 7.99
N ARG A 10 14.43 -10.49 8.50
CA ARG A 10 15.22 -11.68 8.13
C ARG A 10 14.58 -12.98 8.60
N ARG A 11 13.97 -12.99 9.78
CA ARG A 11 13.29 -14.18 10.34
C ARG A 11 11.94 -14.45 9.68
N ALA A 12 11.18 -13.42 9.32
CA ALA A 12 9.93 -13.56 8.57
C ALA A 12 10.19 -14.16 7.17
N ALA A 13 11.26 -13.74 6.49
CA ALA A 13 11.70 -14.34 5.23
C ALA A 13 12.13 -15.82 5.39
N ALA A 14 12.71 -16.19 6.54
CA ALA A 14 13.10 -17.57 6.83
C ALA A 14 11.90 -18.49 7.18
N LEU A 15 10.84 -17.95 7.81
CA LEU A 15 9.63 -18.72 8.12
C LEU A 15 8.78 -19.03 6.87
N ALA A 16 8.79 -18.14 5.87
CA ALA A 16 8.17 -18.43 4.57
C ALA A 16 8.84 -19.61 3.83
N ALA A 17 10.09 -19.93 4.15
CA ALA A 17 10.79 -21.11 3.61
C ALA A 17 10.56 -22.40 4.43
N GLY A 18 9.97 -22.30 5.64
CA GLY A 18 9.86 -23.41 6.60
C GLY A 18 8.45 -23.93 6.87
N ALA A 19 7.40 -23.28 6.39
CA ALA A 19 6.00 -23.69 6.62
C ALA A 19 5.44 -24.64 5.55
N GLY A 20 6.29 -25.50 4.99
CA GLY A 20 5.82 -26.69 4.28
C GLY A 20 5.75 -27.82 5.28
N LEU A 21 4.58 -28.10 5.87
CA LEU A 21 4.15 -29.40 6.40
C LEU A 21 2.75 -29.24 7.07
N GLY A 22 1.74 -29.89 6.49
CA GLY A 22 0.46 -30.16 7.18
C GLY A 22 -0.80 -29.70 6.44
N GLY A 23 -1.18 -30.39 5.36
CA GLY A 23 -2.48 -30.21 4.73
C GLY A 23 -2.51 -30.68 3.28
N THR A 24 -2.62 -31.99 3.05
CA THR A 24 -2.84 -32.56 1.71
C THR A 24 -4.26 -32.24 1.22
N ARG A 25 -4.49 -31.02 0.75
CA ARG A 25 -5.37 -30.86 -0.42
C ARG A 25 -4.50 -31.25 -1.60
N GLY A 26 -4.67 -32.48 -2.07
CA GLY A 26 -3.97 -32.96 -3.26
C GLY A 26 -4.15 -31.94 -4.38
N TRP A 27 -3.04 -31.34 -4.81
CA TRP A 27 -2.97 -30.69 -6.11
C TRP A 27 -3.49 -31.72 -7.12
N PRO A 28 -4.39 -31.37 -8.06
CA PRO A 28 -4.86 -32.33 -9.04
C PRO A 28 -3.67 -33.07 -9.64
N ALA A 29 -3.79 -34.40 -9.66
CA ALA A 29 -2.79 -35.28 -10.26
C ALA A 29 -2.39 -34.69 -11.62
N ALA A 30 -1.09 -34.66 -11.88
CA ALA A 30 -0.53 -34.20 -13.14
C ALA A 30 -1.06 -35.12 -14.26
N GLY A 31 -2.23 -34.78 -14.81
CA GLY A 31 -2.53 -35.07 -16.21
C GLY A 31 -1.42 -34.46 -17.05
N GLU A 32 -1.17 -35.02 -18.23
CA GLU A 32 -0.12 -34.63 -19.17
C GLU A 32 -0.03 -33.10 -19.25
N ARG A 33 0.91 -32.51 -18.51
CA ARG A 33 1.01 -31.06 -18.38
C ARG A 33 1.63 -30.58 -19.68
N ALA A 34 0.88 -29.74 -20.40
CA ALA A 34 1.39 -29.11 -21.61
C ALA A 34 2.77 -28.52 -21.36
N ALA A 35 3.69 -28.71 -22.31
CA ALA A 35 5.02 -28.14 -22.22
C ALA A 35 4.92 -26.64 -21.94
N TRP A 36 5.66 -26.16 -20.93
CA TRP A 36 5.67 -24.74 -20.58
C TRP A 36 6.04 -23.89 -21.80
N LYS A 37 5.31 -22.78 -21.98
CA LYS A 37 5.55 -21.77 -23.01
C LYS A 37 5.61 -20.40 -22.38
N PHE A 38 6.61 -19.61 -22.75
CA PHE A 38 6.68 -18.21 -22.37
C PHE A 38 5.58 -17.42 -23.12
N ALA A 39 4.63 -16.86 -22.37
CA ALA A 39 3.47 -16.13 -22.90
C ALA A 39 3.31 -14.80 -22.14
N PRO A 40 4.07 -13.75 -22.51
CA PRO A 40 4.10 -12.50 -21.75
C PRO A 40 2.89 -11.59 -21.96
N GLU A 41 2.04 -11.90 -22.94
CA GLU A 41 0.82 -11.13 -23.27
C GLU A 41 -0.40 -11.59 -22.46
N GLU A 42 -0.28 -12.70 -21.72
CA GLU A 42 -1.31 -13.17 -20.81
C GLU A 42 -1.41 -12.25 -19.57
N PRO A 43 -2.56 -12.16 -18.89
CA PRO A 43 -2.71 -11.35 -17.67
C PRO A 43 -1.71 -11.68 -16.57
N LEU A 44 -1.25 -12.93 -16.53
CA LEU A 44 -0.15 -13.39 -15.70
C LEU A 44 0.83 -14.18 -16.57
N ILE A 45 2.11 -13.77 -16.55
CA ILE A 45 3.16 -14.50 -17.26
C ILE A 45 3.33 -15.88 -16.60
N PRO A 46 3.07 -16.98 -17.31
CA PRO A 46 3.10 -18.33 -16.71
C PRO A 46 4.55 -18.73 -16.39
N ALA A 47 4.78 -19.08 -15.13
CA ALA A 47 6.05 -19.69 -14.70
C ALA A 47 6.03 -21.21 -14.95
N PRO A 48 7.16 -21.82 -15.35
CA PRO A 48 7.24 -23.27 -15.46
C PRO A 48 7.18 -23.96 -14.09
N ASP A 49 6.43 -25.05 -14.02
CA ASP A 49 6.38 -25.93 -12.85
C ASP A 49 7.69 -26.69 -12.62
N ASP A 50 8.41 -27.04 -13.70
CA ASP A 50 9.69 -27.74 -13.63
C ASP A 50 10.84 -26.76 -13.32
N PRO A 51 11.54 -26.92 -12.17
CA PRO A 51 12.69 -26.10 -11.81
C PRO A 51 13.82 -26.12 -12.84
N ALA A 52 13.95 -27.20 -13.63
CA ALA A 52 14.95 -27.29 -14.69
C ALA A 52 14.73 -26.22 -15.80
N GLN A 53 13.50 -25.74 -15.96
CA GLN A 53 13.14 -24.70 -16.95
C GLN A 53 13.30 -23.27 -16.41
N TRP A 54 13.57 -23.08 -15.11
CA TRP A 54 13.70 -21.76 -14.50
C TRP A 54 14.82 -20.89 -15.10
N PRO A 55 16.02 -21.42 -15.44
CA PRO A 55 17.05 -20.62 -16.11
C PRO A 55 16.54 -20.01 -17.42
N GLU A 56 15.83 -20.81 -18.21
CA GLU A 56 15.26 -20.41 -19.49
C GLU A 56 14.12 -19.40 -19.32
N PHE A 57 13.21 -19.65 -18.39
CA PHE A 57 12.16 -18.68 -18.03
C PHE A 57 12.72 -17.32 -17.62
N ARG A 58 13.77 -17.29 -16.78
CA ARG A 58 14.43 -16.04 -16.38
C ARG A 58 15.06 -15.34 -17.59
N ARG A 59 15.71 -16.10 -18.49
CA ARG A 59 16.30 -15.57 -19.74
C ARG A 59 15.23 -14.88 -20.59
N GLU A 60 14.10 -15.53 -20.83
CA GLU A 60 12.98 -14.97 -21.59
C GLU A 60 12.33 -13.77 -20.90
N LEU A 61 12.13 -13.82 -19.58
CA LEU A 61 11.60 -12.70 -18.80
C LEU A 61 12.51 -11.48 -18.87
N HIS A 62 13.83 -11.67 -18.77
CA HIS A 62 14.81 -10.59 -18.94
C HIS A 62 14.78 -10.04 -20.37
N ALA A 63 14.78 -10.89 -21.39
CA ALA A 63 14.73 -10.47 -22.79
C ALA A 63 13.45 -9.66 -23.10
N TRP A 64 12.30 -10.15 -22.65
CA TRP A 64 11.03 -9.43 -22.75
C TRP A 64 11.06 -8.08 -22.04
N ARG A 65 11.54 -8.04 -20.79
CA ARG A 65 11.68 -6.78 -20.04
C ARG A 65 12.53 -5.76 -20.81
N GLN A 66 13.65 -6.18 -21.41
CA GLN A 66 14.50 -5.28 -22.19
C GLN A 66 13.79 -4.77 -23.45
N ARG A 67 13.13 -5.64 -24.21
CA ARG A 67 12.34 -5.24 -25.39
C ARG A 67 11.24 -4.24 -25.03
N ARG A 68 10.43 -4.53 -24.01
CA ARG A 68 9.37 -3.61 -23.56
C ARG A 68 9.90 -2.27 -23.08
N ARG A 69 11.04 -2.24 -22.39
CA ARG A 69 11.68 -0.98 -22.00
C ARG A 69 12.08 -0.13 -23.21
N GLN A 70 12.56 -0.76 -24.27
CA GLN A 70 12.92 -0.07 -25.52
C GLN A 70 11.67 0.43 -26.25
N GLU A 71 10.67 -0.44 -26.43
CA GLU A 71 9.40 -0.12 -27.09
C GLU A 71 8.64 1.03 -26.42
N LEU A 72 8.63 1.06 -25.08
CA LEU A 72 7.97 2.11 -24.31
C LEU A 72 8.81 3.39 -24.18
N HIS A 73 10.03 3.41 -24.72
CA HIS A 73 11.03 4.45 -24.43
C HIS A 73 11.14 4.73 -22.93
N TYR A 74 11.14 3.65 -22.13
CA TYR A 74 11.00 3.72 -20.68
C TYR A 74 12.16 4.52 -20.05
N SER A 75 11.79 5.54 -19.28
CA SER A 75 12.70 6.31 -18.43
C SER A 75 12.40 6.07 -16.97
N ALA A 76 13.44 5.75 -16.19
CA ALA A 76 13.35 5.63 -14.74
C ALA A 76 13.44 6.99 -14.02
N ALA A 77 13.61 8.10 -14.75
CA ALA A 77 13.90 9.41 -14.17
C ALA A 77 12.92 9.85 -13.08
N ALA A 78 11.62 9.56 -13.24
CA ALA A 78 10.61 9.87 -12.23
C ALA A 78 10.84 9.14 -10.90
N TYR A 79 11.34 7.90 -10.93
CA TYR A 79 11.66 7.10 -9.76
C TYR A 79 13.04 7.42 -9.15
N GLU A 80 13.95 7.97 -9.97
CA GLU A 80 15.32 8.33 -9.58
C GLU A 80 15.43 9.75 -8.99
N ARG A 81 14.33 10.50 -8.99
CA ARG A 81 14.22 11.82 -8.36
C ARG A 81 14.67 11.78 -6.89
N PRO A 82 15.70 12.57 -6.49
CA PRO A 82 16.24 12.54 -5.12
C PRO A 82 15.20 12.75 -4.02
N GLU A 83 14.18 13.57 -4.26
CA GLU A 83 13.05 13.82 -3.35
C GLU A 83 12.20 12.57 -3.08
N PHE A 84 12.27 11.54 -3.93
CA PHE A 84 11.58 10.27 -3.76
C PHE A 84 12.50 9.13 -3.31
N ALA A 85 13.79 9.38 -3.06
CA ALA A 85 14.74 8.36 -2.63
C ALA A 85 14.33 7.62 -1.34
N TRP A 86 13.48 8.25 -0.53
CA TRP A 86 12.93 7.64 0.67
C TRP A 86 11.94 6.50 0.39
N THR A 87 11.27 6.49 -0.76
CA THR A 87 10.21 5.52 -1.09
C THR A 87 10.74 4.09 -1.16
N ALA A 88 11.98 3.91 -1.62
CA ALA A 88 12.69 2.62 -1.63
C ALA A 88 12.98 2.08 -0.21
N ARG A 89 12.77 2.89 0.84
CA ARG A 89 12.94 2.53 2.25
C ARG A 89 11.60 2.48 3.02
N ASN A 90 10.47 2.58 2.31
CA ASN A 90 9.13 2.57 2.88
C ASN A 90 8.55 1.15 2.87
N PHE A 91 8.98 0.31 3.81
CA PHE A 91 8.65 -1.11 3.87
C PHE A 91 7.31 -1.38 4.57
N ALA A 92 6.95 -0.56 5.56
CA ALA A 92 5.72 -0.70 6.35
C ALA A 92 4.80 0.50 6.10
N CYS A 93 3.88 0.36 5.15
CA CYS A 93 2.82 1.33 4.89
C CYS A 93 1.50 0.83 5.50
N GLY A 94 0.98 1.54 6.50
CA GLY A 94 -0.31 1.23 7.10
C GLY A 94 -1.46 1.76 6.25
N PHE A 95 -2.44 0.92 5.94
CA PHE A 95 -3.70 1.34 5.36
C PHE A 95 -4.68 1.61 6.50
N VAL A 96 -4.83 2.88 6.90
CA VAL A 96 -5.55 3.28 8.11
C VAL A 96 -6.91 3.84 7.72
N MET A 97 -7.96 3.16 8.14
CA MET A 97 -9.33 3.60 7.92
C MET A 97 -9.64 4.76 8.86
N LEU A 98 -10.12 5.89 8.35
CA LEU A 98 -10.45 7.06 9.18
C LEU A 98 -11.67 6.85 10.10
N ASN A 99 -12.42 5.77 9.90
CA ASN A 99 -13.47 5.30 10.79
C ASN A 99 -13.02 4.15 11.72
N ASP A 100 -11.73 3.83 11.78
CA ASP A 100 -11.19 2.84 12.71
C ASP A 100 -11.14 3.41 14.13
N GLU A 101 -11.88 2.80 15.05
CA GLU A 101 -11.93 3.22 16.46
C GLU A 101 -10.60 3.04 17.20
N ALA A 102 -9.68 2.18 16.70
CA ALA A 102 -8.33 2.08 17.24
C ALA A 102 -7.51 3.35 16.94
N PHE A 103 -7.80 4.02 15.83
CA PHE A 103 -7.12 5.26 15.43
C PHE A 103 -7.87 6.51 15.87
N CYS A 104 -9.20 6.49 15.80
CA CYS A 104 -10.06 7.65 15.97
C CYS A 104 -11.35 7.31 16.74
N ASP A 105 -11.47 7.80 17.97
CA ASP A 105 -12.71 7.74 18.74
C ASP A 105 -13.64 8.89 18.30
N THR A 106 -14.61 8.57 17.47
CA THR A 106 -15.61 9.53 16.97
C THR A 106 -16.60 9.99 18.03
N ARG A 107 -16.80 9.20 19.10
CA ARG A 107 -17.71 9.54 20.20
C ARG A 107 -17.11 10.59 21.12
N THR A 108 -15.80 10.52 21.37
CA THR A 108 -15.08 11.54 22.16
C THR A 108 -14.40 12.61 21.31
N GLY A 109 -14.39 12.42 19.98
CA GLY A 109 -13.82 13.34 19.02
C GLY A 109 -12.29 13.42 19.10
N ARG A 110 -11.61 12.30 19.42
CA ARG A 110 -10.16 12.26 19.67
C ARG A 110 -9.45 11.21 18.84
N TYR A 111 -8.25 11.58 18.38
CA TYR A 111 -7.31 10.65 17.78
C TYR A 111 -6.44 9.98 18.83
N HIS A 112 -6.13 8.70 18.61
CA HIS A 112 -5.30 7.86 19.46
C HIS A 112 -3.91 7.63 18.86
N VAL A 113 -3.31 8.65 18.25
CA VAL A 113 -2.05 8.51 17.48
C VAL A 113 -0.92 7.90 18.30
N GLU A 114 -0.73 8.35 19.55
CA GLU A 114 0.35 7.83 20.41
C GLU A 114 0.19 6.33 20.70
N ARG A 115 -1.04 5.92 21.05
CA ARG A 115 -1.37 4.50 21.28
C ARG A 115 -1.20 3.68 20.01
N PHE A 116 -1.75 4.17 18.90
CA PHE A 116 -1.66 3.54 17.58
C PHE A 116 -0.20 3.28 17.16
N LEU A 117 0.69 4.26 17.36
CA LEU A 117 2.11 4.12 17.07
C LEU A 117 2.83 3.17 18.03
N ALA A 118 2.50 3.20 19.32
CA ALA A 118 3.07 2.30 20.32
C ALA A 118 2.73 0.83 20.01
N GLU A 119 1.47 0.54 19.69
CA GLU A 119 1.01 -0.81 19.33
C GLU A 119 1.70 -1.30 18.05
N ALA A 120 1.84 -0.46 17.03
CA ALA A 120 2.58 -0.79 15.80
C ALA A 120 4.08 -1.03 16.05
N GLN A 121 4.68 -0.23 16.92
CA GLN A 121 6.08 -0.36 17.31
C GLN A 121 6.35 -1.69 18.01
N GLU A 122 5.45 -2.11 18.90
CA GLU A 122 5.53 -3.39 19.61
C GLU A 122 5.28 -4.58 18.66
N ALA A 123 4.28 -4.50 17.79
CA ALA A 123 3.85 -5.62 16.97
C ALA A 123 4.83 -5.97 15.83
N PHE A 124 5.37 -4.97 15.13
CA PHE A 124 6.19 -5.19 13.93
C PHE A 124 7.30 -4.16 13.71
N GLY A 125 7.53 -3.27 14.67
CA GLY A 125 8.61 -2.28 14.60
C GLY A 125 8.23 -0.94 13.98
N GLY A 126 6.93 -0.65 13.87
CA GLY A 126 6.40 0.68 13.50
C GLY A 126 6.19 0.90 12.00
N PHE A 127 5.51 1.99 11.67
CA PHE A 127 5.21 2.40 10.31
C PHE A 127 6.29 3.32 9.72
N ASP A 128 6.57 3.18 8.43
CA ASP A 128 7.30 4.19 7.66
C ASP A 128 6.34 5.25 7.09
N SER A 129 5.12 4.80 6.75
CA SER A 129 4.04 5.66 6.28
C SER A 129 2.67 5.11 6.65
N VAL A 130 1.66 5.98 6.60
CA VAL A 130 0.24 5.60 6.61
C VAL A 130 -0.49 6.25 5.45
N VAL A 131 -1.48 5.54 4.90
CA VAL A 131 -2.52 6.09 4.02
C VAL A 131 -3.75 6.25 4.88
N LEU A 132 -4.25 7.47 5.01
CA LEU A 132 -5.54 7.74 5.64
C LEU A 132 -6.61 7.50 4.58
N TRP A 133 -7.48 6.53 4.81
CA TRP A 133 -8.50 6.08 3.86
C TRP A 133 -9.89 6.34 4.40
N HIS A 134 -10.75 7.01 3.63
CA HIS A 134 -12.15 7.26 4.02
C HIS A 134 -13.19 6.57 3.15
N ALA A 135 -12.82 6.09 1.96
CA ALA A 135 -13.79 5.74 0.92
C ALA A 135 -14.72 4.59 1.34
N TYR A 136 -14.17 3.46 1.77
CA TYR A 136 -14.97 2.29 2.09
C TYR A 136 -15.30 2.24 3.59
N PRO A 137 -16.48 1.76 4.00
CA PRO A 137 -17.66 1.45 3.19
C PRO A 137 -18.64 2.64 3.04
N ARG A 138 -18.20 3.90 3.21
CA ARG A 138 -19.08 5.07 3.43
C ARG A 138 -19.32 5.94 2.20
N LEU A 139 -18.39 5.99 1.25
CA LEU A 139 -18.49 6.84 0.06
C LEU A 139 -19.70 6.41 -0.78
N GLY A 140 -20.59 7.36 -1.08
CA GLY A 140 -21.84 7.11 -1.78
C GLY A 140 -23.02 6.65 -0.91
N LEU A 141 -22.83 6.48 0.41
CA LEU A 141 -23.91 6.16 1.34
C LEU A 141 -24.83 7.37 1.62
N ASP A 142 -24.26 8.56 1.58
CA ASP A 142 -24.97 9.83 1.79
C ASP A 142 -24.40 10.92 0.87
N ALA A 143 -24.83 12.17 1.06
CA ALA A 143 -24.49 13.28 0.18
C ALA A 143 -23.01 13.74 0.23
N ARG A 144 -22.18 13.13 1.10
CA ARG A 144 -20.77 13.49 1.23
C ARG A 144 -19.93 12.95 0.09
N ASN A 145 -19.01 13.78 -0.38
CA ASN A 145 -17.99 13.40 -1.34
C ASN A 145 -16.68 13.00 -0.65
N GLN A 146 -15.69 12.58 -1.42
CA GLN A 146 -14.38 12.19 -0.89
C GLN A 146 -13.71 13.27 -0.03
N PHE A 147 -13.88 14.55 -0.35
CA PHE A 147 -13.25 15.65 0.38
C PHE A 147 -13.97 15.99 1.69
N ASP A 148 -15.29 15.84 1.73
CA ASP A 148 -16.10 16.03 2.93
C ASP A 148 -15.68 15.07 4.04
N PHE A 149 -15.29 13.84 3.72
CA PHE A 149 -14.85 12.88 4.74
C PHE A 149 -13.61 13.34 5.52
N TYR A 150 -12.75 14.17 4.92
CA TYR A 150 -11.65 14.82 5.62
C TYR A 150 -12.11 15.99 6.46
N ARG A 151 -13.08 16.78 5.99
CA ARG A 151 -13.64 17.94 6.72
C ARG A 151 -14.48 17.50 7.92
N ASP A 152 -15.11 16.35 7.84
CA ASP A 152 -15.97 15.73 8.87
C ASP A 152 -15.19 14.98 9.95
N GLN A 153 -13.88 14.89 9.82
CA GLN A 153 -13.04 14.29 10.83
C GLN A 153 -13.16 15.01 12.19
N PRO A 154 -12.90 14.32 13.32
CA PRO A 154 -12.95 14.99 14.63
C PRO A 154 -12.06 16.23 14.72
N GLY A 155 -12.67 17.34 15.16
CA GLY A 155 -12.01 18.66 15.17
C GLY A 155 -11.84 19.27 13.78
N GLY A 156 -12.52 18.73 12.77
CA GLY A 156 -12.41 19.11 11.37
C GLY A 156 -11.00 18.95 10.82
N LEU A 157 -10.68 19.74 9.80
CA LEU A 157 -9.35 19.74 9.19
C LEU A 157 -8.24 20.12 10.19
N ALA A 158 -8.53 20.96 11.17
CA ALA A 158 -7.58 21.34 12.20
C ALA A 158 -7.22 20.16 13.12
N GLY A 159 -8.22 19.38 13.54
CA GLY A 159 -8.01 18.17 14.34
C GLY A 159 -7.25 17.10 13.56
N LEU A 160 -7.65 16.86 12.30
CA LEU A 160 -6.93 15.95 11.41
C LEU A 160 -5.46 16.37 11.23
N ARG A 161 -5.19 17.66 11.02
CA ARG A 161 -3.82 18.19 10.94
C ARG A 161 -3.01 17.96 12.21
N ALA A 162 -3.62 18.13 13.39
CA ALA A 162 -2.94 17.85 14.65
C ALA A 162 -2.54 16.37 14.76
N ALA A 163 -3.40 15.44 14.31
CA ALA A 163 -3.07 14.02 14.26
C ALA A 163 -1.97 13.71 13.23
N ILE A 164 -2.02 14.31 12.05
CA ILE A 164 -0.98 14.21 11.02
C ILE A 164 0.36 14.76 11.54
N ALA A 165 0.34 15.88 12.26
CA ALA A 165 1.53 16.45 12.87
C ALA A 165 2.12 15.50 13.95
N GLN A 166 1.29 14.81 14.72
CA GLN A 166 1.75 13.76 15.65
C GLN A 166 2.43 12.61 14.92
N LEU A 167 1.82 12.08 13.85
CA LEU A 167 2.42 11.04 13.00
C LEU A 167 3.78 11.48 12.43
N ARG A 168 3.83 12.69 11.86
CA ARG A 168 5.06 13.25 11.27
C ARG A 168 6.16 13.49 12.30
N ARG A 169 5.82 13.92 13.52
CA ARG A 169 6.81 14.05 14.62
C ARG A 169 7.43 12.71 14.99
N ALA A 170 6.71 11.60 14.81
CA ALA A 170 7.24 10.25 14.99
C ALA A 170 8.00 9.70 13.75
N GLY A 171 8.21 10.53 12.71
CA GLY A 171 8.90 10.12 11.49
C GLY A 171 8.03 9.36 10.49
N VAL A 172 6.71 9.24 10.74
CA VAL A 172 5.76 8.56 9.85
C VAL A 172 5.28 9.52 8.77
N ARG A 173 5.40 9.11 7.51
CA ARG A 173 4.84 9.86 6.37
C ARG A 173 3.34 9.61 6.26
N VAL A 174 2.61 10.60 5.78
CA VAL A 174 1.15 10.51 5.65
C VAL A 174 0.75 10.76 4.21
N PHE A 175 -0.03 9.83 3.68
CA PHE A 175 -0.74 9.97 2.42
C PHE A 175 -2.23 10.19 2.70
N LEU A 176 -2.84 11.06 1.91
CA LEU A 176 -4.28 11.20 1.81
C LEU A 176 -4.74 10.42 0.57
N ASP A 177 -5.79 9.63 0.68
CA ASP A 177 -6.43 9.02 -0.49
C ASP A 177 -7.09 10.08 -1.37
N TYR A 178 -6.88 9.94 -2.68
CA TYR A 178 -7.62 10.62 -3.73
C TYR A 178 -8.23 9.55 -4.62
N ASN A 179 -9.53 9.71 -4.90
CA ASN A 179 -10.32 8.68 -5.53
C ASN A 179 -10.79 9.11 -6.94
N PRO A 180 -9.97 9.00 -8.01
CA PRO A 180 -10.36 9.39 -9.37
C PRO A 180 -11.58 8.66 -9.96
N TRP A 181 -11.97 7.52 -9.38
CA TRP A 181 -13.16 6.76 -9.78
C TRP A 181 -14.44 7.27 -9.12
N ASP A 182 -14.34 8.16 -8.12
CA ASP A 182 -15.49 8.84 -7.51
C ASP A 182 -16.01 9.95 -8.43
N THR A 183 -16.82 9.54 -9.39
CA THR A 183 -17.48 10.41 -10.35
C THR A 183 -18.97 10.61 -10.05
N GLN A 184 -19.50 9.92 -9.05
CA GLN A 184 -20.93 9.87 -8.76
C GLN A 184 -21.34 10.65 -7.50
N THR A 185 -20.41 11.01 -6.62
CA THR A 185 -20.72 11.92 -5.50
C THR A 185 -20.69 13.39 -5.93
N ARG A 186 -21.13 14.28 -5.04
CA ARG A 186 -21.12 15.73 -5.28
C ARG A 186 -19.72 16.22 -5.65
N ARG A 187 -19.56 16.89 -6.79
CA ARG A 187 -18.27 17.52 -7.17
C ARG A 187 -18.02 18.79 -6.34
N GLU A 188 -16.75 19.07 -6.07
CA GLU A 188 -16.34 20.38 -5.55
C GLU A 188 -16.54 21.46 -6.63
N GLU A 189 -16.60 22.73 -6.22
CA GLU A 189 -16.67 23.87 -7.16
C GLU A 189 -15.40 24.06 -7.99
N ARG A 190 -14.32 23.38 -7.61
CA ARG A 190 -12.99 23.41 -8.24
C ARG A 190 -12.58 22.01 -8.67
N ASP A 191 -11.50 21.94 -9.44
CA ASP A 191 -10.91 20.66 -9.83
C ASP A 191 -10.30 19.90 -8.63
N ASP A 192 -10.17 18.58 -8.79
CA ASP A 192 -9.70 17.70 -7.72
C ASP A 192 -8.27 18.06 -7.25
N PRO A 193 -7.30 18.40 -8.14
CA PRO A 193 -5.99 18.87 -7.71
C PRO A 193 -6.04 20.11 -6.83
N ALA A 194 -6.85 21.11 -7.17
CA ALA A 194 -7.01 22.31 -6.35
C ALA A 194 -7.68 22.00 -5.00
N ALA A 195 -8.70 21.13 -4.99
CA ALA A 195 -9.34 20.69 -3.76
C ALA A 195 -8.34 19.96 -2.82
N LEU A 196 -7.52 19.07 -3.37
CA LEU A 196 -6.45 18.39 -2.62
C LEU A 196 -5.38 19.37 -2.11
N ALA A 197 -4.96 20.33 -2.94
CA ALA A 197 -3.97 21.32 -2.54
C ALA A 197 -4.46 22.17 -1.36
N GLU A 198 -5.74 22.56 -1.37
CA GLU A 198 -6.35 23.27 -0.24
C GLU A 198 -6.44 22.41 1.02
N LEU A 199 -6.82 21.14 0.91
CA LEU A 199 -6.86 20.22 2.05
C LEU A 199 -5.50 20.06 2.72
N VAL A 200 -4.43 20.00 1.93
CA VAL A 200 -3.04 19.86 2.41
C VAL A 200 -2.47 21.20 2.89
N GLY A 201 -2.89 22.32 2.29
CA GLY A 201 -2.33 23.66 2.54
C GLY A 201 -3.02 24.49 3.62
N ALA A 202 -4.31 24.27 3.90
CA ALA A 202 -5.04 24.88 5.01
C ALA A 202 -4.51 24.38 6.37
#